data_AF-A0A3S8Z748-F1
#
_entry.id   AF-A0A3S8Z748-F1
#
_cell.length_a   1.000
_cell.length_b   1.000
_cell.length_c   1.000
_cell.angle_alpha   90.00
_cell.angle_beta   90.00
_cell.angle_gamma   90.00
#
_symmetry.space_group_name_H-M   'P 1'
#
loop_
_entity.id
_entity.type
_entity.pdbx_description
1 polymer ?
#
loop_
_entity_poly.entity_id
_entity_poly.type
_entity_poly.pdbx_seq_one_letter_code
_entity_poly.pdbx_strand_id
1 'polypeptide(L)'
;MATTTIRHSRPLSIAVTVIGLLLIIIAALGDMPINYAIGGVIAIIGTLLLVQPLVELESYEVRSKSPGGMTRGTYPVRYPGDLDIRDGGLWHVPTGRRIASLGLSAHRPDVEALEAMIAESSPDDYTPPAGADQKPESMRYREPPQPDPFLGGPGWGGAPQNPGGRDAPTPHGEDPPPHRAPGEESPGPFPR
;
A
#
# COMPACT_ATOMS: atom_id res chain seq x y z
N MET A 1 -1.37 6.30 24.78
CA MET A 1 -1.59 6.78 23.40
C MET A 1 -2.66 5.90 22.77
N ALA A 2 -3.57 6.49 22.00
CA ALA A 2 -4.73 5.77 21.47
C ALA A 2 -4.35 4.94 20.24
N THR A 3 -4.78 3.67 20.20
CA THR A 3 -4.69 2.84 19.00
C THR A 3 -5.72 3.34 17.98
N THR A 4 -5.26 3.79 16.82
CA THR A 4 -6.16 4.25 15.74
C THR A 4 -6.37 3.11 14.75
N THR A 5 -7.62 2.74 14.52
CA THR A 5 -7.99 1.68 13.56
C THR A 5 -8.75 2.28 12.41
N ILE A 6 -8.27 2.07 11.17
CA ILE A 6 -8.98 2.48 9.97
C ILE A 6 -9.86 1.33 9.52
N ARG A 7 -11.17 1.57 9.51
CA ARG A 7 -12.14 0.55 9.12
C ARG A 7 -12.47 0.65 7.64
N HIS A 8 -12.97 -0.45 7.10
CA HIS A 8 -13.57 -0.42 5.77
C HIS A 8 -14.79 0.49 5.74
N SER A 9 -15.05 1.05 4.56
CA SER A 9 -16.24 1.83 4.25
C SER A 9 -17.50 0.99 4.50
N ARG A 10 -18.20 1.26 5.60
CA ARG A 10 -19.49 0.63 5.94
C ARG A 10 -20.48 0.60 4.78
N PRO A 11 -20.75 1.68 4.01
CA PRO A 11 -21.73 1.62 2.93
C PRO A 11 -21.33 0.66 1.81
N LEU A 12 -20.03 0.53 1.52
CA LEU A 12 -19.55 -0.43 0.51
C LEU A 12 -19.73 -1.87 0.99
N SER A 13 -19.34 -2.17 2.22
CA SER A 13 -19.53 -3.50 2.81
C SER A 13 -21.01 -3.90 2.84
N ILE A 14 -21.89 -2.97 3.21
CA ILE A 14 -23.35 -3.18 3.19
C ILE A 14 -23.84 -3.45 1.76
N ALA A 15 -23.44 -2.65 0.77
CA ALA A 15 -23.85 -2.83 -0.61
C ALA A 15 -23.44 -4.22 -1.14
N VAL A 16 -22.20 -4.65 -0.90
CA VAL A 16 -21.71 -5.98 -1.29
C VAL A 16 -22.52 -7.09 -0.63
N THR A 17 -22.80 -6.99 0.68
CA THR A 17 -23.62 -7.97 1.40
C THR A 17 -25.04 -8.04 0.83
N VAL A 18 -25.67 -6.88 0.56
CA VAL A 18 -27.03 -6.82 -0.02
C VAL A 18 -27.07 -7.44 -1.42
N ILE A 19 -26.07 -7.17 -2.26
CA ILE A 19 -25.96 -7.79 -3.59
C ILE A 19 -25.82 -9.31 -3.49
N GLY A 20 -24.96 -9.79 -2.57
CA GLY A 20 -24.81 -11.23 -2.33
C GLY A 20 -26.12 -11.89 -1.88
N LEU A 21 -26.84 -11.25 -0.96
CA LEU A 21 -28.15 -11.74 -0.49
C LEU A 21 -29.19 -11.75 -1.63
N LEU A 22 -29.23 -10.70 -2.45
CA LEU A 22 -30.15 -10.60 -3.57
C LEU A 22 -29.89 -11.70 -4.61
N LEU A 23 -28.62 -12.03 -4.89
CA LEU A 23 -28.27 -13.13 -5.77
C LEU A 23 -28.72 -14.50 -5.23
N ILE A 24 -28.63 -14.71 -3.91
CA ILE A 24 -29.14 -15.94 -3.27
C ILE A 24 -30.67 -16.03 -3.44
N ILE A 25 -31.39 -14.91 -3.25
CA ILE A 25 -32.85 -14.86 -3.45
C ILE A 25 -33.18 -15.17 -4.92
N ILE A 26 -32.53 -14.53 -5.88
CA ILE A 26 -32.75 -14.79 -7.31
C ILE A 26 -32.41 -16.24 -7.67
N ALA A 27 -31.35 -16.80 -7.10
CA ALA A 27 -30.98 -18.21 -7.28
C ALA A 27 -32.10 -19.14 -6.81
N ALA A 28 -32.74 -18.81 -5.69
CA ALA A 28 -33.86 -19.57 -5.14
C ALA A 28 -35.12 -19.51 -5.99
N LEU A 29 -35.36 -18.40 -6.69
CA LEU A 29 -36.47 -18.32 -7.65
C LEU A 29 -36.16 -18.99 -9.00
N GLY A 30 -34.90 -19.05 -9.42
CA GLY A 30 -34.50 -19.48 -10.75
C GLY A 30 -33.98 -20.91 -10.89
N ASP A 31 -33.89 -21.68 -9.80
CA ASP A 31 -33.35 -23.06 -9.77
C ASP A 31 -31.95 -23.23 -10.39
N MET A 32 -31.15 -22.15 -10.42
CA MET A 32 -29.78 -22.16 -10.92
C MET A 32 -28.78 -22.36 -9.76
N PRO A 33 -28.21 -23.56 -9.57
CA PRO A 33 -27.36 -23.88 -8.42
C PRO A 33 -26.07 -23.05 -8.37
N ILE A 34 -25.57 -22.58 -9.52
CA ILE A 34 -24.36 -21.76 -9.61
C ILE A 34 -24.52 -20.42 -8.90
N ASN A 35 -25.73 -19.85 -8.89
CA ASN A 35 -26.00 -18.54 -8.31
C ASN A 35 -26.00 -18.59 -6.78
N TYR A 36 -26.32 -19.74 -6.18
CA TYR A 36 -26.19 -19.94 -4.74
C TYR A 36 -24.74 -19.89 -4.27
N ALA A 37 -23.84 -20.55 -5.00
CA ALA A 37 -22.42 -20.55 -4.66
C ALA A 37 -21.84 -19.13 -4.77
N ILE A 38 -22.11 -18.43 -5.88
CA ILE A 38 -21.61 -17.07 -6.11
C ILE A 38 -22.20 -16.09 -5.09
N GLY A 39 -23.52 -16.11 -4.89
CA GLY A 39 -24.20 -15.23 -3.93
C GLY A 39 -23.73 -15.46 -2.50
N GLY A 40 -23.55 -16.74 -2.10
CA GLY A 40 -23.00 -17.11 -0.81
C GLY A 40 -21.59 -16.56 -0.57
N VAL A 41 -20.68 -16.75 -1.53
CA VAL A 41 -19.32 -16.23 -1.45
C VAL A 41 -19.32 -14.69 -1.34
N ILE A 42 -20.13 -14.00 -2.15
CA ILE A 42 -20.23 -12.54 -2.12
C ILE A 42 -20.78 -12.05 -0.77
N ALA A 43 -21.84 -12.69 -0.25
CA ALA A 43 -22.43 -12.34 1.04
C ALA A 43 -21.43 -12.53 2.20
N ILE A 44 -20.65 -13.62 2.17
CA ILE A 44 -19.58 -13.87 3.15
C ILE A 44 -18.52 -12.78 3.05
N ILE A 45 -18.03 -12.46 1.85
CA ILE A 45 -17.02 -11.40 1.64
C ILE A 45 -17.52 -10.05 2.15
N GLY A 46 -18.76 -9.66 1.80
CA GLY A 46 -19.36 -8.41 2.28
C GLY A 46 -19.44 -8.34 3.82
N THR A 47 -19.76 -9.48 4.45
CA THR A 47 -19.80 -9.59 5.92
C THR A 47 -18.41 -9.48 6.54
N LEU A 48 -17.39 -10.14 5.96
CA LEU A 48 -16.01 -10.01 6.44
C LEU A 48 -15.50 -8.57 6.34
N LEU A 49 -15.82 -7.88 5.24
CA LEU A 49 -15.51 -6.45 5.07
C LEU A 49 -16.21 -5.55 6.09
N LEU A 50 -17.28 -6.02 6.74
CA LEU A 50 -17.99 -5.27 7.78
C LEU A 50 -17.31 -5.38 9.15
N VAL A 51 -16.71 -6.54 9.44
CA VAL A 51 -16.14 -6.85 10.76
C VAL A 51 -14.65 -6.50 10.82
N GLN A 52 -13.92 -6.60 9.70
CA GLN A 52 -12.47 -6.52 9.73
C GLN A 52 -11.89 -5.12 9.46
N PRO A 53 -10.95 -4.64 10.30
CA PRO A 53 -10.24 -3.38 10.07
C PRO A 53 -9.26 -3.50 8.90
N LEU A 54 -9.14 -2.43 8.10
CA LEU A 54 -8.26 -2.36 6.93
C LEU A 54 -6.80 -2.11 7.35
N VAL A 55 -6.61 -1.17 8.27
CA VAL A 55 -5.29 -0.79 8.79
C VAL A 55 -5.40 -0.61 10.30
N GLU A 56 -4.42 -1.13 11.01
CA GLU A 56 -4.26 -0.92 12.44
C GLU A 56 -2.98 -0.12 12.67
N LEU A 57 -3.11 1.07 13.26
CA LEU A 57 -2.00 1.91 13.67
C LEU A 57 -1.75 1.66 15.16
N GLU A 58 -0.60 1.04 15.44
CA GLU A 58 -0.04 0.85 16.76
C GLU A 58 1.07 1.91 16.97
N SER A 59 1.41 2.24 18.22
CA SER A 59 2.23 3.43 18.56
C SER A 59 3.59 3.53 17.83
N TYR A 60 4.12 2.43 17.30
CA TYR A 60 5.39 2.39 16.56
C TYR A 60 5.31 1.59 15.25
N GLU A 61 4.12 1.08 14.90
CA GLU A 61 3.96 0.16 13.78
C GLU A 61 2.61 0.35 13.10
N VAL A 62 2.63 0.34 11.77
CA VAL A 62 1.42 0.28 10.96
C VAL A 62 1.32 -1.11 10.34
N ARG A 63 0.23 -1.80 10.65
CA ARG A 63 -0.08 -3.13 10.14
C ARG A 63 -1.19 -3.03 9.11
N SER A 64 -0.90 -3.43 7.87
CA SER A 64 -1.94 -3.60 6.86
C SER A 64 -2.55 -5.00 6.99
N LYS A 65 -3.86 -5.07 7.11
CA LYS A 65 -4.59 -6.34 7.24
C LYS A 65 -5.36 -6.64 5.97
N SER A 66 -5.39 -7.90 5.58
CA SER A 66 -6.28 -8.39 4.52
C SER A 66 -7.71 -8.50 5.05
N PRO A 67 -8.73 -8.57 4.16
CA PRO A 67 -10.11 -8.87 4.54
C PRO A 67 -10.32 -10.25 5.19
N GLY A 68 -9.28 -11.09 5.24
CA GLY A 68 -9.27 -12.36 5.98
C GLY A 68 -8.54 -12.27 7.33
N GLY A 69 -8.04 -11.10 7.72
CA GLY A 69 -7.42 -10.83 9.02
C GLY A 69 -5.92 -11.09 9.04
N MET A 70 -5.34 -11.51 7.91
CA MET A 70 -3.90 -11.73 7.80
C MET A 70 -3.16 -10.41 7.63
N THR A 71 -2.12 -10.20 8.42
CA THR A 71 -1.20 -9.07 8.26
C THR A 71 -0.41 -9.23 6.95
N ARG A 72 -0.59 -8.31 6.00
CA ARG A 72 0.15 -8.30 4.73
C ARG A 72 1.51 -7.64 4.85
N GLY A 73 1.64 -6.67 5.75
CA GLY A 73 2.89 -5.98 6.01
C GLY A 73 2.82 -5.20 7.30
N THR A 74 3.98 -5.09 7.94
CA THR A 74 4.21 -4.26 9.11
C THR A 74 5.26 -3.22 8.75
N TYR A 75 4.96 -1.95 9.00
CA TYR A 75 5.83 -0.83 8.69
C TYR A 75 6.14 -0.08 9.98
N PRO A 76 7.43 0.08 10.35
CA PRO A 76 7.80 0.79 11.56
C PRO A 76 7.60 2.30 11.35
N VAL A 77 6.81 2.93 12.22
CA VAL A 77 6.48 4.36 12.15
C VAL A 77 6.98 5.02 13.42
N ARG A 78 7.79 6.08 13.30
CA ARG A 78 8.36 6.77 14.47
C ARG A 78 7.47 7.92 14.93
N TYR A 79 6.83 8.58 13.98
CA TYR A 79 5.90 9.68 14.22
C TYR A 79 4.83 9.70 13.11
N PRO A 80 3.65 10.32 13.34
CA PRO A 80 2.57 10.33 12.36
C PRO A 80 2.97 10.91 10.99
N GLY A 81 3.93 11.83 10.95
CA GLY A 81 4.49 12.40 9.72
C GLY A 81 5.36 11.45 8.87
N ASP A 82 5.70 10.25 9.35
CA ASP A 82 6.27 9.19 8.49
C ASP A 82 5.21 8.57 7.55
N LEU A 83 3.95 8.96 7.71
CA LEU A 83 2.83 8.56 6.85
C LEU A 83 2.43 9.70 5.95
N ASP A 84 2.06 9.37 4.72
CA ASP A 84 1.54 10.33 3.76
C ASP A 84 0.37 9.74 2.99
N ILE A 85 -0.59 10.60 2.63
CA ILE A 85 -1.79 10.22 1.89
C ILE A 85 -1.67 10.83 0.50
N ARG A 86 -1.34 9.99 -0.48
CA ARG A 86 -1.18 10.38 -1.88
C ARG A 86 -2.02 9.50 -2.78
N ASP A 87 -2.76 10.12 -3.71
CA ASP A 87 -3.59 9.44 -4.71
C ASP A 87 -4.60 8.44 -4.11
N GLY A 88 -5.16 8.78 -2.94
CA GLY A 88 -6.07 7.88 -2.22
C GLY A 88 -5.40 6.60 -1.72
N GLY A 89 -4.08 6.60 -1.53
CA GLY A 89 -3.31 5.56 -0.89
C GLY A 89 -2.62 6.07 0.38
N LEU A 90 -2.45 5.20 1.36
CA LEU A 90 -1.58 5.42 2.51
C LEU A 90 -0.17 4.95 2.16
N TRP A 91 0.80 5.84 2.27
CA TRP A 91 2.20 5.60 1.96
C TRP A 91 3.06 5.74 3.21
N HIS A 92 4.10 4.92 3.26
CA HIS A 92 5.16 5.04 4.25
C HIS A 92 6.29 5.88 3.64
N VAL A 93 6.47 7.11 4.12
CA VAL A 93 7.42 8.08 3.57
C VAL A 93 8.86 7.56 3.63
N PRO A 94 9.36 7.00 4.77
CA PRO A 94 10.76 6.57 4.86
C PRO A 94 11.13 5.44 3.88
N THR A 95 10.19 4.55 3.55
CA THR A 95 10.45 3.43 2.63
C THR A 95 9.91 3.67 1.22
N GLY A 96 9.14 4.75 1.01
CA GLY A 96 8.44 5.03 -0.25
C GLY A 96 7.41 3.95 -0.64
N ARG A 97 7.00 3.07 0.28
CA ARG A 97 6.10 1.95 -0.03
C ARG A 97 4.65 2.30 0.28
N ARG A 98 3.76 1.87 -0.61
CA ARG A 98 2.31 1.93 -0.35
C ARG A 98 1.92 0.89 0.70
N ILE A 99 1.33 1.34 1.80
CA ILE A 99 0.81 0.50 2.89
C ILE A 99 -0.58 -0.03 2.53
N ALA A 100 -1.47 0.87 2.11
CA ALA A 100 -2.87 0.55 1.84
C ALA A 100 -3.49 1.46 0.77
N SER A 101 -4.60 1.02 0.18
CA SER A 101 -5.46 1.85 -0.67
C SER A 101 -6.62 2.38 0.16
N LEU A 102 -6.65 3.70 0.38
CA LEU A 102 -7.64 4.42 1.18
C LEU A 102 -8.81 4.98 0.35
N GLY A 103 -8.95 4.60 -0.93
CA GLY A 103 -10.03 5.08 -1.81
C GLY A 103 -11.44 4.73 -1.32
N LEU A 104 -12.32 4.27 -2.22
CA LEU A 104 -13.72 3.95 -1.86
C LEU A 104 -13.87 2.88 -0.76
N SER A 105 -12.81 2.14 -0.47
CA SER A 105 -12.75 1.08 0.51
C SER A 105 -12.57 1.55 1.95
N ALA A 106 -12.10 2.78 2.21
CA ALA A 106 -11.87 3.27 3.57
C ALA A 106 -13.03 4.10 4.10
N HIS A 107 -13.26 4.07 5.41
CA HIS A 107 -14.27 4.91 6.04
C HIS A 107 -13.79 6.37 6.08
N ARG A 108 -14.50 7.26 5.37
CA ARG A 108 -14.17 8.70 5.24
C ARG A 108 -13.81 9.39 6.56
N PRO A 109 -14.58 9.27 7.65
CA PRO A 109 -14.25 9.89 8.93
C PRO A 109 -12.92 9.42 9.51
N ASP A 110 -12.57 8.13 9.33
CA ASP A 110 -11.31 7.57 9.82
C ASP A 110 -10.13 8.11 9.00
N VAL A 111 -10.33 8.34 7.69
CA VAL A 111 -9.34 8.95 6.80
C VAL A 111 -9.12 10.42 7.16
N GLU A 112 -10.20 11.18 7.40
CA GLU A 112 -10.11 12.58 7.82
C GLU A 112 -9.42 12.73 9.19
N ALA A 113 -9.69 11.83 10.14
CA ALA A 113 -8.99 11.80 11.42
C ALA A 113 -7.49 11.49 11.25
N LEU A 114 -7.14 10.59 10.32
CA LEU A 114 -5.74 10.29 10.00
C LEU A 114 -5.05 11.48 9.33
N GLU A 115 -5.71 12.13 8.36
CA GLU A 115 -5.20 13.35 7.71
C GLU A 115 -4.95 14.45 8.73
N ALA A 116 -5.88 14.66 9.67
CA ALA A 116 -5.71 15.62 10.75
C ALA A 116 -4.50 15.27 11.65
N MET A 117 -4.33 14.00 12.02
CA MET A 117 -3.17 13.55 12.81
C MET A 117 -1.83 13.75 12.08
N ILE A 118 -1.78 13.49 10.76
CA ILE A 118 -0.58 13.69 9.95
C ILE A 118 -0.28 15.19 9.81
N ALA A 119 -1.30 16.02 9.58
CA ALA A 119 -1.16 17.47 9.43
C ALA A 119 -0.75 18.17 10.74
N GLU A 120 -1.24 17.68 11.88
CA GLU A 120 -0.89 18.21 13.21
C GLU A 120 0.53 17.80 13.65
N SER A 121 1.05 16.67 13.12
CA SER A 121 2.44 16.28 13.33
C SER A 121 3.40 17.12 12.47
N SER A 122 3.60 18.38 12.87
CA SER A 122 4.68 19.20 12.34
C SER A 122 6.04 18.54 12.61
N PRO A 123 6.97 18.52 11.64
CA PRO A 123 8.29 17.90 11.79
C PRO A 123 9.12 18.50 12.92
N ASP A 124 8.79 19.73 13.35
CA ASP A 124 9.52 20.48 14.37
C ASP A 124 9.18 20.07 15.83
N ASP A 125 8.07 19.37 16.06
CA ASP A 125 7.65 18.93 17.40
C ASP A 125 8.17 17.52 17.79
N TYR A 126 8.95 16.89 16.91
CA TYR A 126 9.56 15.60 17.21
C TYR A 126 10.81 15.77 18.06
N THR A 127 10.65 15.68 19.38
CA THR A 127 11.76 15.37 20.28
C THR A 127 11.93 13.85 20.29
N PRO A 128 13.00 13.28 19.67
CA PRO A 128 13.24 11.85 19.75
C PRO A 128 13.30 11.43 21.22
N PRO A 129 12.58 10.37 21.63
CA PRO A 129 12.69 9.89 23.00
C PRO A 129 14.16 9.58 23.28
N ALA A 130 14.67 10.09 24.40
CA ALA A 130 16.06 9.88 24.81
C ALA A 130 16.35 8.37 24.85
N GLY A 131 17.05 7.87 23.82
CA GLY A 131 17.28 6.43 23.61
C GLY A 131 16.83 5.86 22.26
N ALA A 132 16.22 6.64 21.36
CA ALA A 132 15.79 6.18 20.03
C ALA A 132 16.91 5.71 19.08
N ASP A 133 18.19 5.95 19.43
CA ASP A 133 19.34 5.37 18.76
C ASP A 133 19.57 3.89 19.10
N GLN A 134 18.87 3.36 20.11
CA GLN A 134 18.82 1.92 20.36
C GLN A 134 17.85 1.27 19.40
N LYS A 135 18.32 1.08 18.17
CA LYS A 135 17.73 0.18 17.19
C LYS A 135 17.38 -1.13 17.92
N PRO A 136 16.11 -1.55 18.02
CA PRO A 136 15.75 -2.79 18.68
C PRO A 136 16.58 -3.91 18.05
N GLU A 137 17.36 -4.65 18.85
CA GLU A 137 18.22 -5.73 18.34
C GLU A 137 17.42 -6.80 17.56
N SER A 138 16.12 -6.91 17.83
CA SER A 138 15.15 -7.71 17.08
C SER A 138 14.90 -7.23 15.65
N MET A 139 15.39 -6.04 15.29
CA MET A 139 15.28 -5.40 13.97
C MET A 139 16.65 -5.32 13.26
N ARG A 140 17.62 -6.15 13.66
CA ARG A 140 18.60 -6.64 12.67
C ARG A 140 17.77 -7.40 11.64
N TYR A 141 17.60 -6.80 10.47
CA TYR A 141 17.22 -7.54 9.26
C TYR A 141 18.02 -8.83 9.31
N ARG A 142 17.31 -9.96 9.46
CA ARG A 142 17.90 -11.26 9.23
C ARG A 142 18.30 -11.21 7.77
N GLU A 143 19.56 -10.91 7.55
CA GLU A 143 20.18 -10.94 6.23
C GLU A 143 19.76 -12.27 5.63
N PRO A 144 19.11 -12.28 4.46
CA PRO A 144 18.74 -13.53 3.83
C PRO A 144 20.01 -14.39 3.76
N PRO A 145 19.96 -15.66 4.18
CA PRO A 145 21.15 -16.50 4.22
C PRO A 145 21.83 -16.39 2.86
N GLN A 146 23.05 -15.85 2.90
CA GLN A 146 23.86 -15.67 1.72
C GLN A 146 23.98 -17.06 1.08
N PRO A 147 23.52 -17.26 -0.18
CA PRO A 147 23.55 -18.58 -0.78
C PRO A 147 25.00 -19.05 -0.82
N ASP A 148 25.30 -20.13 -0.09
CA ASP A 148 26.64 -20.69 0.01
C ASP A 148 27.17 -20.99 -1.40
N PRO A 149 28.25 -20.33 -1.86
CA PRO A 149 28.79 -20.54 -3.21
C PRO A 149 29.47 -21.91 -3.38
N PHE A 150 29.48 -22.77 -2.37
CA PHE A 150 30.24 -24.03 -2.35
C PHE A 150 29.40 -25.31 -2.38
N LEU A 151 28.07 -25.24 -2.30
CA LEU A 151 27.22 -26.43 -2.42
C LEU A 151 26.73 -26.61 -3.86
N GLY A 152 27.68 -26.96 -4.73
CA GLY A 152 27.42 -27.57 -6.02
C GLY A 152 26.78 -28.95 -5.83
N GLY A 153 25.46 -29.00 -5.67
CA GLY A 153 24.67 -30.22 -5.75
C GLY A 153 24.26 -30.51 -7.20
N PRO A 154 24.41 -31.74 -7.71
CA PRO A 154 24.03 -32.08 -9.07
C PRO A 154 22.51 -32.25 -9.18
N GLY A 155 21.91 -31.40 -10.01
CA GLY A 155 20.80 -31.74 -10.90
C GLY A 155 19.43 -32.03 -10.27
N TRP A 156 18.58 -31.01 -10.23
CA TRP A 156 17.15 -30.99 -10.64
C TRP A 156 16.85 -29.50 -10.87
N GLY A 157 16.72 -28.97 -12.09
CA GLY A 157 15.71 -29.34 -13.08
C GLY A 157 14.60 -28.29 -13.08
N GLY A 158 14.74 -27.23 -13.90
CA GLY A 158 13.62 -26.36 -14.28
C GLY A 158 13.71 -24.88 -13.90
N ALA A 159 14.73 -24.16 -14.39
CA ALA A 159 14.56 -22.72 -14.56
C ALA A 159 13.53 -22.48 -15.69
N PRO A 160 12.53 -21.60 -15.53
CA PRO A 160 11.70 -21.19 -16.64
C PRO A 160 12.60 -20.52 -17.68
N GLN A 161 12.68 -21.14 -18.86
CA GLN A 161 13.26 -20.52 -20.05
C GLN A 161 12.50 -19.22 -20.30
N ASN A 162 13.18 -18.10 -20.11
CA ASN A 162 12.72 -16.79 -20.50
C ASN A 162 12.81 -16.71 -22.04
N PRO A 163 11.70 -16.86 -22.80
CA PRO A 163 11.72 -16.79 -24.24
C PRO A 163 11.51 -15.30 -24.59
N GLY A 164 12.59 -14.53 -24.45
CA GLY A 164 12.52 -13.08 -24.49
C GLY A 164 13.83 -12.42 -24.84
N GLY A 165 14.62 -13.04 -25.71
CA GLY A 165 15.65 -12.35 -26.46
C GLY A 165 15.01 -11.29 -27.36
N ARG A 166 15.05 -10.04 -26.92
CA ARG A 166 15.14 -8.90 -27.82
C ARG A 166 16.30 -8.06 -27.35
N ASP A 167 17.24 -7.92 -28.26
CA ASP A 167 18.51 -7.24 -28.12
C ASP A 167 18.28 -5.82 -27.63
N ALA A 168 18.94 -5.47 -26.54
CA ALA A 168 19.08 -4.08 -26.13
C ALA A 168 20.07 -3.41 -27.10
N PRO A 169 19.67 -2.39 -27.87
CA PRO A 169 20.63 -1.55 -28.57
C PRO A 169 21.46 -0.78 -27.53
N THR A 170 22.77 -0.88 -27.68
CA THR A 170 23.79 -0.12 -26.96
C THR A 170 23.48 1.38 -27.00
N PRO A 171 23.58 2.11 -25.87
CA PRO A 171 23.39 3.56 -25.87
C PRO A 171 24.57 4.21 -26.60
N HIS A 172 24.31 4.74 -27.79
CA HIS A 172 25.18 5.71 -28.43
C HIS A 172 25.24 6.96 -27.55
N GLY A 173 26.46 7.42 -27.28
CA GLY A 173 26.71 8.66 -26.56
C GLY A 173 25.96 9.81 -27.20
N GLU A 174 25.06 10.41 -26.43
CA GLU A 174 24.54 11.74 -26.71
C GLU A 174 25.61 12.75 -26.33
N ASP A 175 26.05 13.48 -27.35
CA ASP A 175 26.91 14.65 -27.23
C ASP A 175 26.30 15.67 -26.24
N PRO A 176 27.14 16.33 -25.42
CA PRO A 176 26.66 17.42 -24.57
C PRO A 176 26.13 18.58 -25.43
N PRO A 177 25.00 19.20 -25.05
CA PRO A 177 24.42 20.31 -25.79
C PRO A 177 25.38 21.52 -25.82
N PRO A 178 25.43 22.26 -26.94
CA PRO A 178 26.33 23.40 -27.09
C PRO A 178 25.99 24.52 -26.10
N HIS A 179 27.04 25.10 -25.55
CA HIS A 179 27.00 26.30 -24.71
C HIS A 179 26.14 27.40 -25.34
N ARG A 180 25.07 27.77 -24.64
CA ARG A 180 24.20 28.90 -24.97
C ARG A 180 24.98 30.20 -24.75
N ALA A 181 25.19 30.95 -25.82
CA ALA A 181 25.83 32.26 -25.77
C ALA A 181 24.98 33.26 -24.94
N PRO A 182 25.63 34.17 -24.19
CA PRO A 182 24.93 35.20 -23.44
C PRO A 182 24.49 36.32 -24.39
N GLY A 183 23.18 36.50 -24.61
CA GLY A 183 22.73 37.66 -25.41
C GLY A 183 21.31 37.67 -25.98
N GLU A 184 20.40 36.77 -25.61
CA GLU A 184 19.00 36.90 -26.08
C GLU A 184 18.10 37.47 -24.98
N GLU A 185 17.91 38.79 -25.09
CA GLU A 185 16.89 39.58 -24.43
C GLU A 185 15.49 38.96 -24.59
N SER A 186 14.80 38.88 -23.46
CA SER A 186 13.39 38.55 -23.34
C SER A 186 12.53 39.75 -23.81
N PRO A 187 11.68 39.62 -24.84
CA PRO A 187 10.61 40.58 -25.05
C PRO A 187 9.44 40.21 -24.14
N GLY A 188 9.16 41.12 -23.20
CA GLY A 188 8.15 40.99 -22.16
C GLY A 188 6.69 41.01 -22.63
N PRO A 189 5.76 40.96 -21.66
CA PRO A 189 4.34 40.77 -21.91
C PRO A 189 3.68 42.07 -22.41
N PHE A 190 2.89 41.96 -23.49
CA PHE A 190 1.97 43.03 -23.89
C PHE A 190 0.70 42.99 -23.04
N PRO A 191 0.26 44.13 -22.47
CA PRO A 191 -1.04 44.27 -21.84
C PRO A 191 -2.07 44.83 -22.83
N ARG A 192 -3.26 44.21 -22.89
CA ARG A 192 -4.58 44.77 -22.55
C ARG A 192 -5.70 43.87 -23.05
#